data_AF-A0A1H1KKE8-F1
#
_entry.id   AF-A0A1H1KKE8-F1
#
_cell.length_a   1.000
_cell.length_b   1.000
_cell.length_c   1.000
_cell.angle_alpha   90.00
_cell.angle_beta   90.00
_cell.angle_gamma   90.00
#
_symmetry.space_group_name_H-M   'P 1'
#
loop_
_entity.id
_entity.type
_entity.pdbx_description
1 polymer ?
#
loop_
_entity_poly.entity_id
_entity_poly.type
_entity_poly.pdbx_seq_one_letter_code
_entity_poly.pdbx_strand_id
1 'polypeptide(L)'
;MITIVFEFLDTSRGQSGPFGLAALGMPDCWMDALIGDGYIEHRDYIAPGILRRVVARFPTRDHRDQFACSVRQVSKLLGTYAFRGTAGVGDRRFQKD
;
A
#
# COMPACT_ATOMS: atom_id res chain seq x y z
N MET A 1 9.10 -14.06 11.96
CA MET A 1 8.22 -13.05 11.34
C MET A 1 8.84 -12.59 10.02
N ILE A 2 8.00 -12.33 9.02
CA ILE A 2 8.41 -11.91 7.67
C ILE A 2 7.87 -10.52 7.40
N THR A 3 8.73 -9.60 6.98
CA THR A 3 8.36 -8.22 6.63
C THR A 3 8.02 -8.11 5.14
N ILE A 4 6.99 -7.32 4.83
CA ILE A 4 6.67 -6.90 3.47
C ILE A 4 6.43 -5.39 3.44
N VAL A 5 6.92 -4.76 2.38
CA VAL A 5 6.62 -3.37 2.05
C VAL A 5 5.64 -3.38 0.90
N PHE A 6 4.57 -2.61 1.02
CA PHE A 6 3.61 -2.37 -0.04
C PHE A 6 3.53 -0.89 -0.35
N GLU A 7 3.55 -0.57 -1.62
CA GLU A 7 3.42 0.79 -2.12
C GLU A 7 2.17 0.88 -3.00
N PHE A 8 1.48 2.02 -2.87
CA PHE A 8 0.26 2.36 -3.58
C PHE A 8 0.57 3.52 -4.52
N LEU A 9 0.32 3.30 -5.80
CA LEU A 9 0.41 4.33 -6.83
C LEU A 9 -0.96 4.58 -7.43
N ASP A 10 -1.22 5.86 -7.66
CA ASP A 10 -2.34 6.30 -8.47
C ASP A 10 -2.08 5.96 -9.94
N THR A 11 -2.93 5.13 -10.53
CA THR A 11 -2.93 4.83 -11.97
C THR A 11 -3.81 5.78 -12.78
N SER A 12 -4.45 6.76 -12.15
CA SER A 12 -5.44 7.63 -12.78
C SER A 12 -4.87 8.77 -13.62
N ARG A 13 -3.54 8.87 -13.76
CA ARG A 13 -2.87 9.85 -14.65
C ARG A 13 -3.19 9.75 -16.15
N GLY A 14 -4.24 9.02 -16.55
CA GLY A 14 -4.75 8.98 -17.91
C GLY A 14 -6.19 8.51 -18.12
N GLN A 15 -6.98 8.24 -17.08
CA GLN A 15 -8.39 7.83 -17.24
C GLN A 15 -9.32 8.63 -16.32
N SER A 16 -9.73 9.79 -16.83
CA SER A 16 -10.88 10.54 -16.32
C SER A 16 -12.17 9.83 -16.75
N GLY A 17 -12.56 8.78 -16.02
CA GLY A 17 -13.87 8.13 -16.18
C GLY A 17 -14.97 8.91 -15.45
N PRO A 18 -16.24 8.86 -15.91
CA PRO A 18 -17.32 9.72 -15.40
C PRO A 18 -17.88 9.31 -14.03
N PHE A 19 -17.28 8.31 -13.36
CA PHE A 19 -17.72 7.82 -12.06
C PHE A 19 -16.58 7.87 -11.05
N GLY A 20 -16.59 8.92 -10.22
CA GLY A 20 -15.95 8.93 -8.91
C GLY A 20 -14.45 9.17 -8.91
N LEU A 21 -14.04 10.18 -8.14
CA LEU A 21 -12.68 10.55 -7.77
C LEU A 21 -11.74 9.32 -7.74
N ALA A 22 -10.84 9.23 -8.72
CA ALA A 22 -9.79 8.22 -8.67
C ALA A 22 -8.97 8.45 -7.39
N ALA A 23 -8.85 7.42 -6.56
CA ALA A 23 -8.17 7.55 -5.28
C ALA A 23 -6.67 7.75 -5.53
N LEU A 24 -6.08 8.76 -4.92
CA LEU A 24 -4.63 9.03 -5.01
C LEU A 24 -3.77 7.89 -4.43
N GLY A 25 -4.39 6.97 -3.67
CA GLY A 25 -3.78 5.83 -2.98
C GLY A 25 -4.85 4.98 -2.28
N MET A 26 -4.44 4.05 -1.41
CA MET A 26 -5.38 3.18 -0.69
C MET A 26 -5.95 3.88 0.56
N PRO A 27 -7.26 3.94 0.79
CA PRO A 27 -7.80 4.44 2.06
C PRO A 27 -7.35 3.57 3.23
N ASP A 28 -6.94 4.20 4.33
CA ASP A 28 -6.30 3.49 5.45
C ASP A 28 -7.23 2.55 6.19
N CYS A 29 -8.53 2.83 6.22
CA CYS A 29 -9.56 1.95 6.78
C CYS A 29 -9.56 0.54 6.16
N TRP A 30 -9.14 0.40 4.89
CA TRP A 30 -9.01 -0.91 4.25
C TRP A 30 -7.87 -1.74 4.83
N MET A 31 -6.81 -1.11 5.33
CA MET A 31 -5.66 -1.86 5.84
C MET A 31 -5.97 -2.66 7.08
N ASP A 32 -6.75 -2.08 7.99
CA ASP A 32 -7.15 -2.77 9.21
C ASP A 32 -8.04 -3.98 8.91
N ALA A 33 -8.84 -3.93 7.84
CA ALA A 33 -9.64 -5.07 7.38
C ALA A 33 -8.80 -6.15 6.66
N LEU A 34 -7.72 -5.76 5.98
CA LEU A 34 -6.92 -6.66 5.13
C LEU A 34 -5.75 -7.33 5.86
N ILE A 35 -5.31 -6.77 6.99
CA ILE A 35 -4.07 -7.20 7.65
C ILE A 35 -4.12 -8.63 8.21
N GLY A 36 -5.31 -9.14 8.55
CA GLY A 36 -5.49 -10.49 9.11
C GLY A 36 -4.60 -10.72 10.34
N ASP A 37 -3.88 -11.85 10.35
CA ASP A 37 -2.93 -12.23 11.43
C ASP A 37 -1.58 -11.47 11.38
N GLY A 38 -1.46 -10.51 10.47
CA GLY A 38 -0.32 -9.60 10.44
C GLY A 38 -0.49 -8.42 11.39
N TYR A 39 0.55 -7.61 11.48
CA TYR A 39 0.42 -6.26 12.03
C TYR A 39 1.16 -5.26 11.15
N ILE A 40 0.72 -4.00 11.23
CA ILE A 40 1.32 -2.90 10.49
C ILE A 40 2.36 -2.24 11.39
N GLU A 41 3.61 -2.29 10.95
CA GLU A 41 4.74 -1.66 11.62
C GLU A 41 4.84 -0.18 11.28
N HIS A 42 4.50 0.20 10.04
CA HIS A 42 4.57 1.58 9.58
C HIS A 42 3.54 1.90 8.50
N ARG A 43 3.01 3.14 8.52
CA ARG A 43 2.10 3.69 7.51
C ARG A 43 2.62 5.04 7.04
N ASP A 44 2.85 5.16 5.74
CA ASP A 44 3.16 6.42 5.08
C ASP A 44 1.91 6.93 4.34
N TYR A 45 1.60 8.19 4.50
CA TYR A 45 0.41 8.83 3.94
C TYR A 45 0.78 9.88 2.90
N ILE A 46 0.03 9.96 1.80
CA ILE A 46 0.11 11.08 0.84
C ILE A 46 -0.86 12.21 1.16
N ALA A 47 -1.95 11.89 1.86
CA ALA A 47 -2.98 12.79 2.33
C ALA A 47 -3.65 12.18 3.57
N PRO A 48 -4.37 12.96 4.39
CA PRO A 48 -5.11 12.42 5.53
C PRO A 48 -5.99 11.24 5.11
N GLY A 49 -5.78 10.07 5.73
CA GLY A 49 -6.54 8.84 5.43
C GLY A 49 -6.16 8.10 4.15
N ILE A 50 -5.20 8.58 3.35
CA ILE A 50 -4.78 7.95 2.08
C ILE A 50 -3.33 7.47 2.17
N LEU A 51 -3.15 6.16 2.09
CA LEU A 51 -1.87 5.47 2.19
C LEU A 51 -1.08 5.54 0.89
N ARG A 52 0.19 5.90 1.05
CA ARG A 52 1.26 5.78 0.05
C ARG A 52 1.96 4.44 0.16
N ARG A 53 2.30 4.04 1.39
CA ARG A 53 3.13 2.87 1.66
C ARG A 53 2.79 2.30 3.02
N VAL A 54 2.89 0.98 3.14
CA VAL A 54 2.77 0.26 4.40
C VAL A 54 3.92 -0.72 4.57
N VAL A 55 4.38 -0.86 5.80
CA VAL A 55 5.29 -1.91 6.23
C VAL A 55 4.49 -2.83 7.14
N ALA A 56 4.35 -4.09 6.75
CA ALA A 56 3.58 -5.08 7.48
C ALA A 56 4.45 -6.30 7.80
N ARG A 57 4.15 -6.93 8.93
CA ARG A 57 4.83 -8.15 9.39
C ARG A 57 3.85 -9.27 9.59
N PHE A 58 4.26 -10.45 9.17
CA PHE A 58 3.42 -11.66 9.17
C PHE A 58 4.14 -12.83 9.86
N PRO A 59 3.38 -13.76 10.48
CA PRO A 59 3.96 -14.94 11.12
C PRO A 59 4.54 -15.92 10.11
N THR A 60 3.88 -16.11 8.95
CA THR A 60 4.32 -17.02 7.89
C THR A 60 4.32 -16.36 6.51
N ARG A 61 4.93 -17.05 5.54
CA ARG A 61 4.94 -16.63 4.14
C ARG A 61 3.54 -16.65 3.52
N ASP A 62 2.70 -17.62 3.91
CA ASP A 62 1.35 -17.76 3.37
C ASP A 62 0.46 -16.59 3.78
N HIS A 63 0.50 -16.17 5.05
CA HIS A 63 -0.23 -14.98 5.52
C HIS A 63 0.21 -13.71 4.76
N ARG A 64 1.51 -13.56 4.53
CA ARG A 64 2.06 -12.46 3.73
C ARG A 64 1.56 -12.49 2.29
N ASP A 65 1.55 -13.66 1.66
CA ASP A 65 1.16 -13.81 0.25
C ASP A 65 -0.37 -13.65 0.07
N GLN A 66 -1.16 -14.09 1.06
CA GLN A 66 -2.61 -13.80 1.14
C GLN A 66 -2.87 -12.30 1.25
N PHE A 67 -2.23 -11.60 2.20
CA PHE A 67 -2.30 -10.14 2.31
C PHE A 67 -1.93 -9.46 0.98
N ALA A 68 -0.83 -9.88 0.37
CA ALA A 68 -0.36 -9.34 -0.91
C ALA A 68 -1.40 -9.50 -2.04
N CYS A 69 -2.06 -10.65 -2.12
CA CYS A 69 -3.12 -10.89 -3.09
C CYS A 69 -4.35 -10.02 -2.82
N SER A 70 -4.82 -9.98 -1.58
CA SER A 70 -6.02 -9.22 -1.18
C SER A 70 -5.84 -7.71 -1.40
N VAL A 71 -4.70 -7.16 -0.99
CA VAL A 71 -4.35 -5.75 -1.20
C VAL A 71 -4.36 -5.39 -2.69
N ARG A 72 -3.78 -6.24 -3.54
CA ARG A 72 -3.79 -6.03 -5.01
C ARG A 72 -5.21 -6.06 -5.59
N GLN A 73 -6.06 -6.96 -5.12
CA GLN A 73 -7.45 -7.06 -5.59
C GLN A 73 -8.25 -5.82 -5.19
N VAL A 74 -8.17 -5.40 -3.92
CA VAL A 74 -8.86 -4.20 -3.44
C VAL A 74 -8.33 -2.95 -4.13
N SER A 75 -7.01 -2.81 -4.30
CA SER A 75 -6.44 -1.67 -5.02
C SER A 75 -6.99 -1.54 -6.44
N LYS A 76 -7.08 -2.66 -7.18
CA LYS A 76 -7.70 -2.68 -8.51
C LYS A 76 -9.15 -2.22 -8.50
N LEU A 77 -9.95 -2.64 -7.52
CA LEU A 77 -11.35 -2.21 -7.37
C LEU A 77 -11.47 -0.71 -7.11
N LEU A 78 -10.50 -0.14 -6.41
CA LEU A 78 -10.43 1.30 -6.10
C LEU A 78 -9.75 2.15 -7.19
N GLY A 79 -9.35 1.53 -8.31
CA GLY A 79 -8.65 2.24 -9.39
C GLY A 79 -7.19 2.61 -9.06
N THR A 80 -6.59 1.95 -8.07
CA THR A 80 -5.19 2.14 -7.65
C THR A 80 -4.34 0.92 -7.98
N TYR A 81 -3.03 1.10 -7.97
CA TYR A 81 -2.08 0.01 -8.18
C TYR A 81 -1.24 -0.23 -6.93
N ALA A 82 -1.30 -1.46 -6.42
CA ALA A 82 -0.47 -1.90 -5.31
C ALA A 82 0.63 -2.86 -5.80
N PHE A 83 1.86 -2.57 -5.39
CA PHE A 83 3.00 -3.44 -5.67
C PHE A 83 3.88 -3.60 -4.44
N ARG A 84 4.68 -4.66 -4.47
CA ARG A 84 5.62 -4.95 -3.39
C ARG A 84 6.83 -4.02 -3.55
N GLY A 85 7.04 -3.14 -2.58
CA GLY A 85 8.22 -2.31 -2.48
C GLY A 85 9.44 -3.11 -2.03
N THR A 86 10.64 -2.56 -2.25
CA THR A 86 11.87 -3.10 -1.66
C THR A 86 11.99 -2.57 -0.24
N ALA A 87 12.42 -3.42 0.71
CA ALA A 87 12.64 -3.04 2.10
C ALA A 87 13.85 -2.11 2.32
N GLY A 88 14.26 -1.33 1.31
CA GLY A 88 15.56 -0.67 1.25
C GLY A 88 15.60 0.71 0.58
N VAL A 89 14.49 1.46 0.51
CA VAL A 89 14.52 2.88 0.12
C VAL A 89 13.64 3.70 1.07
N GLY A 90 14.12 3.85 2.29
CA GLY A 90 13.84 5.00 3.14
C GLY A 90 15.20 5.41 3.69
N ASP A 91 15.58 6.67 3.52
CA ASP A 91 16.85 7.26 3.96
C ASP A 91 18.06 7.14 3.02
N ARG A 92 17.98 7.76 1.84
CA ARG A 92 19.14 8.37 1.15
C ARG A 92 18.66 9.30 0.03
N ARG A 93 18.31 10.55 0.37
CA ARG A 93 18.45 11.77 -0.47
C ARG A 93 17.83 12.99 0.22
N PHE A 94 18.46 13.42 1.32
CA PHE A 94 18.62 14.83 1.64
C PHE A 94 20.03 15.00 2.19
N GLN A 95 21.03 14.86 1.31
CA GLN A 95 22.34 15.42 1.56
C GLN A 95 22.55 16.45 0.46
N LYS A 96 22.42 17.70 0.87
CA LYS A 96 22.69 18.91 0.11
C LYS A 96 24.17 19.17 0.28
N ASP A 97 24.92 19.11 -0.82
CA ASP A 97 26.17 19.83 -0.99
C ASP A 97 25.94 20.89 -2.07
#